data_AF-A0A953UJG0-F1
#
_entry.id   AF-A0A953UJG0-F1
#
_cell.length_a   1.000
_cell.length_b   1.000
_cell.length_c   1.000
_cell.angle_alpha   90.00
_cell.angle_beta   90.00
_cell.angle_gamma   90.00
#
_symmetry.space_group_name_H-M   'P 1'
#
loop_
_entity.id
_entity.type
_entity.pdbx_description
1 polymer ?
#
loop_
_entity_poly.entity_id
_entity_poly.type
_entity_poly.pdbx_seq_one_letter_code
_entity_poly.pdbx_strand_id
1 'polypeptide(L)' 'MPDMLDLRVPAGSFFLLLGLILTGLGIFAPDMRAPLTEVNVNLYSGLSMVAFGAFLLLMARLAGRRNS' A
#
# COMPACT_ATOMS: atom_id res chain seq x y z
N MET A 1 -25.78 -10.47 -11.42
CA MET A 1 -25.27 -9.47 -10.47
C MET A 1 -23.83 -9.20 -10.87
N PRO A 2 -23.38 -7.94 -10.93
CA PRO A 2 -22.12 -7.57 -11.58
C PRO A 2 -20.94 -8.34 -11.01
N ASP A 3 -20.08 -8.82 -11.91
CA ASP A 3 -18.82 -9.51 -11.62
C ASP A 3 -18.10 -8.81 -10.47
N MET A 4 -17.87 -9.54 -9.37
CA MET A 4 -17.04 -9.06 -8.28
C MET A 4 -15.62 -8.86 -8.81
N LEU A 5 -15.36 -7.67 -9.33
CA LEU A 5 -14.05 -7.14 -9.68
C LEU A 5 -13.13 -7.49 -8.50
N ASP A 6 -12.17 -8.39 -8.73
CA ASP A 6 -11.37 -9.01 -7.66
C ASP A 6 -10.89 -7.92 -6.71
N LEU A 7 -11.47 -7.87 -5.50
CA LEU A 7 -11.34 -6.76 -4.56
C LEU A 7 -9.87 -6.47 -4.22
N ARG A 8 -9.01 -7.48 -4.37
CA ARG A 8 -7.57 -7.40 -4.20
C ARG A 8 -6.93 -6.36 -5.12
N VAL A 9 -7.45 -6.18 -6.33
CA VAL A 9 -6.89 -5.26 -7.32
C VAL A 9 -7.12 -3.78 -6.94
N PRO A 10 -8.37 -3.30 -6.76
CA PRO A 10 -8.62 -1.92 -6.36
C PRO A 10 -8.09 -1.64 -4.95
N ALA A 11 -8.26 -2.56 -3.99
CA ALA A 11 -7.73 -2.38 -2.63
C ALA A 11 -6.20 -2.36 -2.62
N GLY A 12 -5.56 -3.33 -3.29
CA GLY A 12 -4.10 -3.41 -3.37
C GLY A 12 -3.47 -2.20 -4.06
N SER A 13 -4.09 -1.69 -5.13
CA SER A 13 -3.62 -0.48 -5.82
C SER A 13 -3.73 0.76 -4.94
N PHE A 14 -4.83 0.91 -4.20
CA PHE A 14 -5.03 2.02 -3.27
C PHE A 14 -3.97 2.02 -2.16
N PHE A 15 -3.78 0.89 -1.48
CA PHE A 15 -2.78 0.75 -0.42
C PHE A 15 -1.35 0.94 -0.94
N LEU A 16 -1.03 0.41 -2.12
CA LEU A 16 0.28 0.61 -2.73
C LEU A 16 0.55 2.10 -3.01
N LEU A 17 -0.42 2.80 -3.62
CA LEU A 17 -0.28 4.21 -3.96
C LEU A 17 -0.12 5.09 -2.71
N LEU A 18 -1.00 4.92 -1.72
CA LEU A 18 -0.90 5.64 -0.45
C LEU A 18 0.41 5.34 0.27
N GLY A 19 0.81 4.07 0.31
CA GLY A 19 2.05 3.64 0.92
C GLY A 19 3.27 4.27 0.26
N LEU A 20 3.31 4.37 -1.07
CA LEU A 20 4.38 5.03 -1.80
C LEU A 20 4.45 6.53 -1.49
N ILE A 21 3.29 7.20 -1.41
CA ILE A 21 3.22 8.62 -1.04
C ILE A 21 3.77 8.81 0.38
N LEU A 22 3.31 8.04 1.36
CA LEU A 22 3.74 8.16 2.75
C LEU A 22 5.22 7.79 2.94
N THR A 23 5.70 6.75 2.25
CA THR A 23 7.13 6.37 2.25
C THR A 23 7.97 7.49 1.64
N GLY A 24 7.54 8.07 0.53
CA GLY A 24 8.20 9.21 -0.10
C GLY A 24 8.25 10.43 0.82
N LEU A 25 7.14 10.77 1.48
CA LEU A 25 7.10 11.83 2.49
C LEU A 25 8.03 11.53 3.65
N GLY A 26 8.07 10.29 4.13
CA GLY A 26 8.99 9.86 5.19
C GLY A 26 10.47 10.00 4.81
N ILE A 27 10.83 9.81 3.53
CA ILE A 27 12.22 9.90 3.05
C ILE A 27 12.62 11.35 2.72
N PHE A 28 11.78 12.07 1.97
CA PHE A 28 12.11 13.40 1.44
C PHE A 28 11.71 14.55 2.37
N ALA A 29 10.77 14.33 3.29
CA ALA A 29 10.31 15.30 4.27
C ALA A 29 10.21 14.67 5.67
N PRO A 30 11.33 14.15 6.23
CA PRO A 30 11.32 13.44 7.52
C PRO A 30 10.85 14.32 8.70
N ASP A 31 10.97 15.64 8.58
CA ASP A 31 10.50 16.61 9.57
C ASP A 31 8.97 16.78 9.56
N MET A 32 8.28 16.39 8.47
CA MET A 32 6.82 16.33 8.42
C MET A 32 6.27 15.08 9.13
N ARG A 33 6.64 14.91 10.40
CA ARG A 33 6.14 13.88 11.30
C ARG A 33 5.07 14.42 12.24
N ALA A 34 4.31 13.54 12.89
CA ALA A 34 3.31 13.97 13.86
C ALA A 34 3.99 14.70 15.04
N PRO A 35 3.45 15.82 15.55
CA PRO A 35 4.13 16.65 16.56
C PRO A 35 4.44 15.93 17.88
N LEU A 36 3.73 14.85 18.18
CA LEU A 36 3.86 14.08 19.43
C LEU A 36 4.75 12.83 19.28
N THR A 37 5.35 12.59 18.11
CA THR A 37 6.14 11.38 17.86
C THR A 37 7.53 11.73 17.35
N GLU A 38 8.56 11.26 18.04
CA GLU A 38 9.94 11.34 17.52
C GLU A 38 10.17 10.37 16.34
N VAL A 39 9.30 9.38 16.20
CA VAL A 39 9.37 8.38 15.14
C VAL A 39 8.71 8.92 13.86
N ASN A 40 9.32 8.62 12.71
CA ASN A 40 8.78 9.00 11.41
C ASN A 40 7.57 8.12 11.02
N VAL A 41 6.39 8.48 11.54
CA VAL A 41 5.15 7.71 11.36
C VAL A 41 4.81 7.51 9.88
N ASN A 42 5.06 8.51 9.02
CA ASN A 42 4.83 8.41 7.58
C ASN A 42 5.66 7.28 6.96
N LEU A 43 6.91 7.12 7.37
CA LEU A 43 7.78 6.07 6.85
C LEU A 43 7.31 4.67 7.26
N TYR A 44 7.01 4.45 8.55
CA TYR A 44 6.59 3.14 9.03
C TYR A 44 5.21 2.73 8.51
N SER A 45 4.25 3.66 8.53
CA SER A 45 2.92 3.43 7.97
C SER A 45 2.97 3.24 6.45
N GLY A 46 3.77 4.05 5.75
CA GLY A 46 4.01 3.93 4.32
C GLY A 46 4.57 2.57 3.93
N LEU A 47 5.65 2.13 4.58
CA LEU A 47 6.24 0.81 4.33
C LEU A 47 5.26 -0.33 4.58
N SER A 48 4.47 -0.24 5.66
CA SER A 48 3.44 -1.24 5.98
C SER A 48 2.35 -1.30 4.90
N MET A 49 1.89 -0.15 4.41
CA MET A 49 0.91 -0.04 3.33
C MET A 49 1.45 -0.54 1.98
N VAL A 50 2.72 -0.23 1.65
CA VAL A 50 3.38 -0.76 0.43
C VAL A 50 3.46 -2.28 0.49
N ALA A 51 3.91 -2.84 1.62
CA ALA A 51 4.02 -4.28 1.80
C ALA A 51 2.66 -4.97 1.65
N PHE A 52 1.62 -4.43 2.28
CA PHE A 52 0.26 -4.97 2.19
C PHE A 52 -0.35 -4.84 0.78
N GLY A 53 -0.24 -3.66 0.16
CA GLY A 53 -0.74 -3.42 -1.20
C GLY A 53 -0.06 -4.31 -2.24
N ALA A 54 1.27 -4.45 -2.16
CA ALA A 54 2.03 -5.35 -3.02
C ALA A 54 1.61 -6.81 -2.82
N PHE A 55 1.39 -7.23 -1.57
CA PHE A 55 0.92 -8.58 -1.25
C PHE A 55 -0.45 -8.87 -1.90
N LEU A 56 -1.42 -7.95 -1.79
CA LEU A 56 -2.74 -8.11 -2.41
C LEU A 56 -2.66 -8.22 -3.94
N LEU A 57 -1.88 -7.35 -4.57
CA LEU A 57 -1.69 -7.36 -6.03
C LEU A 57 -0.96 -8.63 -6.51
N LEU A 58 0.02 -9.09 -5.75
CA LEU A 58 0.71 -10.35 -6.01
C LEU A 58 -0.26 -11.53 -5.94
N MET A 59 -1.09 -11.59 -4.89
CA MET A 59 -2.11 -12.63 -4.75
C MET A 59 -3.15 -12.60 -5.87
N ALA A 60 -3.61 -11.41 -6.28
CA ALA A 60 -4.52 -11.24 -7.42
C ALA A 60 -3.88 -11.78 -8.72
N ARG A 61 -2.60 -11.43 -8.95
CA ARG A 61 -1.83 -11.90 -10.11
C ARG A 61 -1.66 -13.42 -10.09
N LEU A 62 -1.34 -14.00 -8.93
CA LEU A 62 -1.21 -15.45 -8.79
C LEU A 62 -2.53 -16.17 -9.04
N ALA A 63 -3.65 -15.64 -8.54
CA ALA A 63 -4.98 -16.21 -8.74
C ALA A 63 -5.40 -16.17 -10.23
N GLY A 64 -5.15 -15.04 -10.92
CA GLY A 64 -5.43 -14.92 -12.35
C GLY A 64 -4.64 -15.92 -13.21
N ARG A 65 -3.40 -16.26 -12.82
CA ARG A 65 -2.59 -17.27 -13.52
C ARG A 65 -3.05 -18.71 -13.30
N ARG A 66 -3.83 -18.99 -12.25
CA ARG A 66 -4.33 -20.33 -11.93
C ARG A 66 -5.65 -20.66 -12.65
N ASN A 67 -6.34 -19.64 -13.15
CA ASN A 67 -7.61 -19.75 -13.86
C ASN A 67 -7.47 -19.61 -15.39
N SER A 68 -6.24 -19.58 -15.93
CA SER A 68 -5.91 -19.58 -17.36
C SER A 68 -5.17 -20.86 -17.72
#